data_AF-A0A2V7JR13-F1
#
_entry.id   AF-A0A2V7JR13-F1
#
_cell.length_a   1.000
_cell.length_b   1.000
_cell.length_c   1.000
_cell.angle_alpha   90.00
_cell.angle_beta   90.00
_cell.angle_gamma   90.00
#
_symmetry.space_group_name_H-M   'P 1'
#
loop_
_entity.id
_entity.type
_entity.pdbx_description
1 polymer ?
#
loop_
_entity_poly.entity_id
_entity_poly.type
_entity_poly.pdbx_seq_one_letter_code
_entity_poly.pdbx_strand_id
1 'polypeptide(L)'
;MSLIWIGNADPRALRSALLLLDGDRTAFGFPDAFPFNCAWHDDAEVQPEVAYTSASGWVGSPIELECGTYDQARLHLRFFDVGGATVGGAPFEVYIPGTLEHQTISWELAEQIVVVDFLRSGLLDPTVPLFTTGPINPSPFGTIPAVIYNGIPAGLRQAIGGPLADVTDPVPIANDGHATVLNLSASVDGQPLVAHRRFVESFDQVIPQPFCGPGPDAFLYVKGPVTLDQRVVFTPSGNYLTGFHAVGHLDVTPVDPVTGQPIGATYQAVVLEDHKGILTDAVSLATFFTLRITLPPSALFHGRLEFAFAVGPGGVTRETTSVRCGS
;
A
#
# COMPACT_ATOMS: atom_id res chain seq x y z
N MET A 1 -8.73 8.45 -3.14
CA MET A 1 -7.91 9.67 -3.05
C MET A 1 -8.63 10.63 -2.13
N SER A 2 -7.97 11.05 -1.05
CA SER A 2 -8.59 11.82 0.04
C SER A 2 -7.87 13.14 0.32
N LEU A 3 -6.62 13.32 -0.07
CA LEU A 3 -5.80 14.45 0.40
C LEU A 3 -5.05 15.17 -0.74
N ILE A 4 -4.99 16.49 -0.64
CA ILE A 4 -4.21 17.36 -1.54
C ILE A 4 -3.46 18.39 -0.70
N TRP A 5 -2.15 18.51 -0.91
CA TRP A 5 -1.33 19.59 -0.36
C TRP A 5 -0.95 20.59 -1.44
N ILE A 6 -1.07 21.88 -1.12
CA ILE A 6 -0.65 23.00 -1.97
C ILE A 6 0.30 23.94 -1.20
N GLY A 7 0.94 24.88 -1.90
CA GLY A 7 1.93 25.77 -1.30
C GLY A 7 3.30 25.09 -1.19
N ASN A 8 3.88 25.03 0.01
CA ASN A 8 5.16 24.35 0.29
C ASN A 8 5.01 22.81 0.39
N ALA A 9 4.42 22.20 -0.64
CA ALA A 9 3.97 20.81 -0.65
C ALA A 9 4.99 19.83 -1.25
N ASP A 10 6.27 19.89 -0.86
CA ASP A 10 7.26 18.87 -1.27
C ASP A 10 7.01 17.55 -0.51
N PRO A 11 6.80 16.40 -1.18
CA PRO A 11 6.61 15.10 -0.53
C PRO A 11 7.64 14.76 0.55
N ARG A 12 8.90 15.18 0.39
CA ARG A 12 9.97 14.93 1.36
C ARG A 12 9.80 15.77 2.62
N ALA A 13 9.33 17.01 2.47
CA ALA A 13 9.02 17.88 3.59
C ALA A 13 7.75 17.41 4.32
N LEU A 14 6.71 17.01 3.58
CA LEU A 14 5.48 16.42 4.14
C LEU A 14 5.80 15.19 5.00
N ARG A 15 6.60 14.27 4.45
CA ARG A 15 7.13 13.12 5.17
C ARG A 15 7.82 13.54 6.46
N SER A 16 8.75 14.48 6.35
CA SER A 16 9.56 14.91 7.49
C SER A 16 8.71 15.53 8.59
N ALA A 17 7.65 16.26 8.23
CA ALA A 17 6.70 16.83 9.18
C ALA A 17 5.97 15.75 10.00
N LEU A 18 5.49 14.69 9.33
CA LEU A 18 4.76 13.62 9.99
C LEU A 18 5.67 12.77 10.89
N LEU A 19 6.92 12.52 10.48
CA LEU A 19 7.90 11.77 11.27
C LEU A 19 8.35 12.48 12.56
N LEU A 20 8.09 13.79 12.69
CA LEU A 20 8.40 14.56 13.91
C LEU A 20 7.32 14.45 14.99
N LEU A 21 6.14 13.93 14.64
CA LEU A 21 5.00 13.83 15.54
C LEU A 21 5.08 12.53 16.37
N ASP A 22 4.69 12.63 17.63
CA ASP A 22 4.68 11.52 18.60
C ASP A 22 3.46 10.59 18.47
N GLY A 23 2.51 10.93 17.58
CA GLY A 23 1.25 10.20 17.44
C GLY A 23 0.16 10.53 18.47
N ASP A 24 0.39 11.38 19.47
CA ASP A 24 -0.66 11.74 20.45
C ASP A 24 -1.69 12.73 19.87
N ARG A 25 -2.89 12.21 19.58
CA ARG A 25 -4.00 12.99 19.02
C ARG A 25 -5.09 13.31 20.05
N THR A 26 -4.84 13.06 21.35
CA THR A 26 -5.86 13.24 22.41
C THR A 26 -6.33 14.68 22.57
N ALA A 27 -5.46 15.66 22.28
CA ALA A 27 -5.82 17.08 22.27
C ALA A 27 -6.94 17.44 21.25
N PHE A 28 -7.18 16.57 20.26
CA PHE A 28 -8.24 16.70 19.25
C PHE A 28 -9.46 15.83 19.56
N GLY A 29 -9.54 15.24 20.76
CA GLY A 29 -10.67 14.43 21.21
C GLY A 29 -10.63 12.96 20.79
N PHE A 30 -9.53 12.51 20.17
CA PHE A 30 -9.34 11.09 19.87
C PHE A 30 -8.94 10.31 21.13
N PRO A 31 -9.30 9.02 21.23
CA PRO A 31 -8.90 8.19 22.36
C PRO A 31 -7.39 7.90 22.29
N ASP A 32 -6.76 7.69 23.45
CA ASP A 32 -5.40 7.15 23.53
C ASP A 32 -5.40 5.63 23.28
N ALA A 33 -5.70 5.25 22.04
CA ALA A 33 -5.74 3.87 21.58
C ALA A 33 -5.50 3.82 20.07
N PHE A 34 -5.02 2.68 19.56
CA PHE A 34 -4.85 2.48 18.13
C PHE A 34 -6.20 2.65 17.39
N PRO A 35 -6.23 3.33 16.22
CA PRO A 35 -5.09 3.89 15.49
C PRO A 35 -4.70 5.34 15.87
N PHE A 36 -5.31 5.92 16.89
CA PHE A 36 -5.19 7.34 17.17
C PHE A 36 -3.91 7.73 17.93
N ASN A 37 -3.19 6.77 18.51
CA ASN A 37 -1.95 6.97 19.24
C ASN A 37 -0.70 6.38 18.55
N CYS A 38 -0.79 5.96 17.28
CA CYS A 38 0.39 5.54 16.53
C CYS A 38 1.18 6.74 16.00
N ALA A 39 2.50 6.61 15.96
CA ALA A 39 3.39 7.55 15.29
C ALA A 39 3.62 7.10 13.84
N TRP A 40 3.84 8.06 12.95
CA TRP A 40 4.22 7.75 11.58
C TRP A 40 5.67 7.29 11.53
N HIS A 41 5.94 6.31 10.68
CA HIS A 41 7.29 5.95 10.27
C HIS A 41 7.32 5.62 8.79
N ASP A 42 8.51 5.58 8.20
CA ASP A 42 8.65 5.05 6.85
C ASP A 42 8.09 3.64 6.80
N ASP A 43 7.14 3.46 5.89
CA ASP A 43 6.73 2.11 5.55
C ASP A 43 7.78 1.52 4.64
N ALA A 44 8.24 0.36 5.07
CA ALA A 44 8.98 -0.51 4.24
C ALA A 44 7.99 -1.52 3.62
N GLU A 45 7.25 -1.09 2.58
CA GLU A 45 6.33 -1.97 1.86
C GLU A 45 6.86 -2.55 0.54
N VAL A 46 6.21 -3.67 0.22
CA VAL A 46 6.37 -4.58 -0.90
C VAL A 46 6.40 -3.88 -2.24
N GLN A 47 5.75 -2.73 -2.47
CA GLN A 47 5.74 -2.10 -3.80
C GLN A 47 5.58 -0.56 -3.72
N PRO A 48 6.54 0.24 -4.24
CA PRO A 48 6.23 1.63 -4.61
C PRO A 48 4.97 1.73 -5.50
N GLU A 49 4.31 2.87 -5.55
CA GLU A 49 3.12 3.04 -6.39
C GLU A 49 3.35 4.03 -7.51
N VAL A 50 2.52 3.92 -8.54
CA VAL A 50 2.45 4.90 -9.62
C VAL A 50 1.01 5.38 -9.75
N ALA A 51 0.86 6.66 -10.07
CA ALA A 51 -0.44 7.26 -10.37
C ALA A 51 -0.40 7.93 -11.73
N TYR A 52 -1.56 8.12 -12.34
CA TYR A 52 -1.70 8.89 -13.56
C TYR A 52 -2.44 10.20 -13.27
N THR A 53 -1.95 11.30 -13.82
CA THR A 53 -2.63 12.59 -13.83
C THR A 53 -2.73 13.14 -15.25
N SER A 54 -3.79 13.89 -15.53
CA SER A 54 -3.94 14.54 -16.84
C SER A 54 -2.89 15.63 -17.09
N ALA A 55 -2.40 16.28 -16.04
CA ALA A 55 -1.42 17.37 -16.14
C ALA A 55 0.02 16.85 -16.29
N SER A 56 0.38 15.81 -15.54
CA SER A 56 1.77 15.36 -15.38
C SER A 56 2.02 13.94 -15.90
N GLY A 57 0.98 13.27 -16.40
CA GLY A 57 1.05 11.89 -16.87
C GLY A 57 1.29 10.92 -15.72
N TRP A 58 2.08 9.87 -15.97
CA TRP A 58 2.46 8.90 -14.97
C TRP A 58 3.50 9.48 -13.99
N VAL A 59 3.22 9.36 -12.70
CA VAL A 59 4.06 9.82 -11.59
C VAL A 59 4.31 8.66 -10.63
N GLY A 60 5.54 8.55 -10.11
CA GLY A 60 5.88 7.56 -9.08
C GLY A 60 5.77 8.16 -7.67
N SER A 61 5.34 7.34 -6.71
CA SER A 61 5.38 7.64 -5.28
C SER A 61 6.37 6.70 -4.60
N PRO A 62 7.64 7.15 -4.43
CA PRO A 62 8.63 6.35 -3.72
C PRO A 62 8.54 6.53 -2.21
N ILE A 63 7.89 7.60 -1.72
CA ILE A 63 7.70 7.86 -0.29
C ILE A 63 6.40 7.26 0.17
N GLU A 64 6.51 6.54 1.28
CA GLU A 64 5.41 5.82 1.87
C GLU A 64 5.57 5.80 3.38
N LEU A 65 4.48 6.08 4.09
CA LEU A 65 4.44 6.12 5.54
C LEU A 65 3.38 5.16 6.05
N GLU A 66 3.68 4.52 7.18
CA GLU A 66 2.71 3.74 7.93
C GLU A 66 2.54 4.25 9.36
N CYS A 67 1.33 4.10 9.89
CA CYS A 67 0.96 4.30 11.28
C CYS A 67 0.20 3.05 11.73
N GLY A 68 0.87 2.18 12.50
CA GLY A 68 0.42 0.82 12.77
C GLY A 68 1.48 -0.19 12.35
N THR A 69 1.07 -1.41 12.00
CA THR A 69 2.01 -2.42 11.47
C THR A 69 1.42 -3.15 10.27
N TYR A 70 2.26 -3.41 9.26
CA TYR A 70 1.95 -4.24 8.09
C TYR A 70 1.17 -5.52 8.41
N ASP A 71 1.49 -6.27 9.46
CA ASP A 71 0.88 -7.57 9.78
C ASP A 71 -0.46 -7.48 10.55
N GLN A 72 -0.98 -6.27 10.77
CA GLN A 72 -2.21 -6.02 11.50
C GLN A 72 -3.09 -4.99 10.77
N ALA A 73 -3.57 -3.99 11.49
CA ALA A 73 -4.21 -2.82 10.91
C ALA A 73 -3.19 -1.68 10.84
N ARG A 74 -3.29 -0.86 9.79
CA ARG A 74 -2.44 0.32 9.65
C ARG A 74 -3.12 1.39 8.84
N LEU A 75 -2.74 2.64 9.11
CA LEU A 75 -2.89 3.69 8.12
C LEU A 75 -1.68 3.67 7.22
N HIS A 76 -1.95 3.83 5.95
CA HIS A 76 -0.96 3.96 4.91
C HIS A 76 -1.06 5.36 4.32
N LEU A 77 0.07 5.98 3.97
CA LEU A 77 0.09 7.28 3.32
C LEU A 77 1.18 7.35 2.26
N ARG A 78 0.75 7.57 1.02
CA ARG A 78 1.61 7.76 -0.15
C ARG A 78 1.53 9.19 -0.64
N PHE A 79 2.67 9.73 -1.08
CA PHE A 79 2.75 11.08 -1.65
C PHE A 79 3.12 11.04 -3.13
N PHE A 80 2.28 11.65 -3.96
CA PHE A 80 2.50 11.80 -5.39
C PHE A 80 2.75 13.27 -5.71
N ASP A 81 3.96 13.61 -6.15
CA ASP A 81 4.24 14.94 -6.71
C ASP A 81 3.63 15.02 -8.11
N VAL A 82 2.64 15.91 -8.26
CA VAL A 82 1.91 16.08 -9.51
C VAL A 82 2.18 17.43 -10.17
N GLY A 83 3.20 18.16 -9.72
CA GLY A 83 3.58 19.46 -10.29
C GLY A 83 2.70 20.60 -9.75
N GLY A 84 3.21 21.29 -8.72
CA GLY A 84 2.51 22.41 -8.07
C GLY A 84 1.56 22.01 -6.94
N ALA A 85 1.34 20.71 -6.76
CA ALA A 85 0.64 20.12 -5.63
C ALA A 85 1.21 18.72 -5.34
N THR A 86 1.02 18.26 -4.11
CA THR A 86 1.20 16.84 -3.76
C THR A 86 -0.13 16.21 -3.47
N VAL A 87 -0.37 15.02 -4.02
CA VAL A 87 -1.58 14.24 -3.83
C VAL A 87 -1.32 13.08 -2.89
N GLY A 88 -2.27 12.82 -1.99
CA GLY A 88 -2.22 11.76 -1.00
C GLY A 88 -3.16 10.60 -1.29
N GLY A 89 -2.61 9.39 -1.30
CA GLY A 89 -3.37 8.16 -1.08
C GLY A 89 -3.26 7.78 0.38
N ALA A 90 -4.36 7.79 1.13
CA ALA A 90 -4.36 7.44 2.54
C ALA A 90 -5.47 6.46 2.91
N PRO A 91 -5.31 5.15 2.68
CA PRO A 91 -6.22 4.15 3.21
C PRO A 91 -5.90 3.79 4.67
N PHE A 92 -6.94 3.51 5.45
CA PHE A 92 -6.84 2.69 6.65
C PHE A 92 -7.22 1.26 6.27
N GLU A 93 -6.36 0.31 6.58
CA GLU A 93 -6.45 -1.04 6.05
C GLU A 93 -6.11 -2.11 7.07
N VAL A 94 -6.54 -3.34 6.77
CA VAL A 94 -6.26 -4.53 7.59
C VAL A 94 -5.61 -5.58 6.72
N TYR A 95 -4.58 -6.21 7.27
CA TYR A 95 -3.89 -7.34 6.68
C TYR A 95 -4.85 -8.50 6.45
N ILE A 96 -4.79 -9.12 5.28
CA ILE A 96 -5.54 -10.34 4.96
C ILE A 96 -4.63 -11.54 5.30
N PRO A 97 -4.94 -12.32 6.35
CA PRO A 97 -4.07 -13.40 6.81
C PRO A 97 -3.72 -14.39 5.71
N GLY A 98 -2.43 -14.73 5.61
CA GLY A 98 -1.89 -15.71 4.65
C GLY A 98 -1.62 -15.12 3.26
N THR A 99 -1.79 -13.81 3.07
CA THR A 99 -1.51 -13.12 1.80
C THR A 99 -0.42 -12.06 2.00
N LEU A 100 -0.10 -11.28 0.95
CA LEU A 100 0.69 -10.03 1.06
C LEU A 100 -0.21 -8.80 0.83
N GLU A 101 -1.51 -8.98 0.96
CA GLU A 101 -2.51 -8.01 0.56
C GLU A 101 -3.21 -7.44 1.80
N HIS A 102 -3.67 -6.20 1.65
CA HIS A 102 -4.46 -5.50 2.63
C HIS A 102 -5.83 -5.15 2.07
N GLN A 103 -6.84 -5.18 2.92
CA GLN A 103 -8.16 -4.68 2.60
C GLN A 103 -8.28 -3.28 3.16
N THR A 104 -8.47 -2.28 2.29
CA THR A 104 -8.90 -0.95 2.74
C THR A 104 -10.26 -1.06 3.46
N ILE A 105 -10.34 -0.50 4.66
CA ILE A 105 -11.54 -0.48 5.50
C ILE A 105 -12.08 0.92 5.77
N SER A 106 -11.27 1.97 5.56
CA SER A 106 -11.74 3.36 5.62
C SER A 106 -10.83 4.30 4.85
N TRP A 107 -11.40 5.29 4.18
CA TRP A 107 -10.68 6.44 3.63
C TRP A 107 -10.77 7.65 4.58
N GLU A 108 -11.95 7.87 5.16
CA GLU A 108 -12.26 9.01 6.01
C GLU A 108 -11.50 9.01 7.33
N LEU A 109 -11.35 7.84 7.97
CA LEU A 109 -10.59 7.77 9.23
C LEU A 109 -9.12 8.13 8.99
N ALA A 110 -8.57 7.68 7.87
CA ALA A 110 -7.21 8.01 7.50
C ALA A 110 -7.05 9.49 7.13
N GLU A 111 -7.99 10.05 6.39
CA GLU A 111 -8.04 11.49 6.12
C GLU A 111 -8.04 12.32 7.42
N GLN A 112 -8.92 11.98 8.37
CA GLN A 112 -9.02 12.69 9.65
C GLN A 112 -7.70 12.68 10.43
N ILE A 113 -7.05 11.51 10.52
CA ILE A 113 -5.77 11.38 11.22
C ILE A 113 -4.69 12.23 10.55
N VAL A 114 -4.59 12.20 9.22
CA VAL A 114 -3.60 12.99 8.49
C VAL A 114 -3.86 14.49 8.63
N VAL A 115 -5.12 14.93 8.52
CA VAL A 115 -5.49 16.34 8.71
C VAL A 115 -5.09 16.85 10.09
N VAL A 116 -5.39 16.07 11.13
CA VAL A 116 -5.04 16.39 12.51
C VAL A 116 -3.53 16.49 12.68
N ASP A 117 -2.77 15.58 12.08
CA ASP A 117 -1.31 15.62 12.15
C ASP A 117 -0.72 16.84 11.43
N PHE A 118 -1.31 17.28 10.32
CA PHE A 118 -0.89 18.53 9.68
C PHE A 118 -1.30 19.79 10.47
N LEU A 119 -2.41 19.75 11.21
CA LEU A 119 -2.73 20.80 12.19
C LEU A 119 -1.69 20.84 13.31
N ARG A 120 -1.25 19.68 13.80
CA ARG A 120 -0.25 19.53 14.88
C ARG A 120 1.16 19.90 14.44
N SER A 121 1.52 19.70 13.17
CA SER A 121 2.83 20.06 12.66
C SER A 121 3.08 21.57 12.62
N GLY A 122 2.01 22.37 12.62
CA GLY A 122 2.09 23.83 12.57
C GLY A 122 2.52 24.39 11.20
N LEU A 123 2.54 23.56 10.15
CA LEU A 123 2.99 23.98 8.81
C LEU A 123 1.88 24.60 7.94
N LEU A 124 0.61 24.41 8.33
CA LEU A 124 -0.54 24.94 7.61
C LEU A 124 -0.56 26.47 7.61
N ASP A 125 -1.03 27.05 6.51
CA ASP A 125 -1.26 28.49 6.40
C ASP A 125 -2.47 28.91 7.26
N PRO A 126 -2.29 29.70 8.34
CA PRO A 126 -3.41 30.12 9.18
C PRO A 126 -4.35 31.12 8.47
N THR A 127 -3.94 31.69 7.34
CA THR A 127 -4.73 32.66 6.56
C THR A 127 -5.58 32.02 5.48
N VAL A 128 -5.30 30.77 5.13
CA VAL A 128 -6.04 29.98 4.14
C VAL A 128 -6.61 28.74 4.81
N PRO A 129 -7.89 28.76 5.21
CA PRO A 129 -8.53 27.61 5.84
C PRO A 129 -8.46 26.35 4.97
N LEU A 130 -8.49 25.19 5.63
CA LEU A 130 -8.75 23.91 4.96
C LEU A 130 -10.07 23.99 4.19
N PHE A 131 -10.11 23.41 3.00
CA PHE A 131 -11.31 23.33 2.18
C PHE A 131 -11.36 22.00 1.43
N THR A 132 -12.52 21.63 0.93
CA THR A 132 -12.69 20.41 0.14
C THR A 132 -12.81 20.73 -1.35
N THR A 133 -12.40 19.79 -2.19
CA THR A 133 -12.66 19.86 -3.63
C THR A 133 -14.16 19.78 -3.93
N GLY A 134 -14.55 19.94 -5.21
CA GLY A 134 -15.82 19.36 -5.66
C GLY A 134 -15.81 17.82 -5.55
N PRO A 135 -16.94 17.13 -5.79
CA PRO A 135 -16.97 15.67 -5.81
C PRO A 135 -16.02 15.12 -6.88
N ILE A 136 -15.10 14.24 -6.48
CA ILE A 136 -14.11 13.60 -7.36
C ILE A 136 -14.26 12.07 -7.40
N ASN A 137 -14.94 11.47 -6.42
CA ASN A 137 -15.17 10.03 -6.33
C ASN A 137 -16.65 9.70 -6.06
N PRO A 138 -17.13 8.51 -6.48
CA PRO A 138 -18.41 7.98 -6.01
C PRO A 138 -18.41 7.82 -4.49
N SER A 139 -19.55 8.10 -3.85
CA SER A 139 -19.77 7.85 -2.43
C SER A 139 -20.98 6.93 -2.26
N PRO A 140 -20.84 5.74 -1.64
CA PRO A 140 -19.59 5.12 -1.15
C PRO A 140 -18.68 4.58 -2.28
N PHE A 141 -17.45 4.19 -1.94
CA PHE A 141 -16.45 3.67 -2.89
C PHE A 141 -15.78 2.42 -2.34
N GLY A 142 -16.01 1.29 -3.02
CA GLY A 142 -15.52 -0.02 -2.58
C GLY A 142 -16.36 -0.64 -1.47
N THR A 143 -16.06 -1.89 -1.17
CA THR A 143 -16.73 -2.68 -0.12
C THR A 143 -15.72 -3.53 0.62
N ILE A 144 -16.02 -3.85 1.88
CA ILE A 144 -15.29 -4.79 2.72
C ILE A 144 -16.03 -6.12 2.65
N PRO A 145 -15.43 -7.21 2.14
CA PRO A 145 -16.03 -8.54 2.17
C PRO A 145 -16.43 -8.95 3.58
N ALA A 146 -17.61 -9.57 3.75
CA ALA A 146 -18.14 -9.94 5.07
C ALA A 146 -17.17 -10.80 5.90
N VAL A 147 -16.45 -11.73 5.25
CA VAL A 147 -15.44 -12.58 5.89
C VAL A 147 -14.29 -11.77 6.51
N ILE A 148 -13.85 -10.71 5.83
CA ILE A 148 -12.80 -9.80 6.34
C ILE A 148 -13.40 -8.90 7.42
N TYR A 149 -14.58 -8.32 7.16
CA TYR A 149 -15.25 -7.41 8.10
C TYR A 149 -15.49 -8.07 9.47
N ASN A 150 -15.96 -9.31 9.47
CA ASN A 150 -16.22 -10.08 10.69
C ASN A 150 -14.93 -10.45 11.45
N GLY A 151 -13.75 -10.32 10.83
CA GLY A 151 -12.45 -10.43 11.50
C GLY A 151 -11.99 -9.15 12.19
N ILE A 152 -12.59 -7.99 11.88
CA ILE A 152 -12.18 -6.68 12.44
C ILE A 152 -12.64 -6.58 13.90
N PRO A 153 -11.79 -6.12 14.85
CA PRO A 153 -12.19 -5.83 16.22
C PRO A 153 -13.35 -4.82 16.31
N ALA A 154 -14.29 -5.03 17.24
CA ALA A 154 -15.48 -4.19 17.38
C ALA A 154 -15.19 -2.68 17.56
N GLY A 155 -14.13 -2.34 18.29
CA GLY A 155 -13.70 -0.94 18.46
C GLY A 155 -13.27 -0.30 17.14
N LEU A 156 -12.60 -1.05 16.26
CA LEU A 156 -12.24 -0.57 14.92
C LEU A 156 -13.46 -0.50 13.99
N ARG A 157 -14.40 -1.46 14.08
CA ARG A 157 -15.70 -1.37 13.36
C ARG A 157 -16.45 -0.10 13.74
N GLN A 158 -16.46 0.24 15.03
CA GLN A 158 -17.05 1.49 15.53
C GLN A 158 -16.31 2.72 14.98
N ALA A 159 -14.97 2.72 15.00
CA ALA A 159 -14.16 3.83 14.53
C ALA A 159 -14.37 4.15 13.05
N ILE A 160 -14.60 3.13 12.21
CA ILE A 160 -14.90 3.31 10.78
C ILE A 160 -16.40 3.53 10.50
N GLY A 161 -17.24 3.65 11.54
CA GLY A 161 -18.68 3.89 11.41
C GLY A 161 -19.50 2.72 10.87
N GLY A 162 -18.99 1.49 10.95
CA GLY A 162 -19.66 0.30 10.42
C GLY A 162 -20.53 -0.45 11.45
N PRO A 163 -21.27 -1.49 11.01
CA PRO A 163 -22.05 -2.36 11.89
C PRO A 163 -21.21 -3.04 12.99
N LEU A 164 -21.67 -2.96 14.25
CA LEU A 164 -20.94 -3.58 15.37
C LEU A 164 -21.08 -5.10 15.44
N ALA A 165 -22.18 -5.64 14.90
CA ALA A 165 -22.42 -7.07 14.82
C ALA A 165 -21.78 -7.67 13.56
N ASP A 166 -21.70 -8.99 13.50
CA ASP A 166 -21.29 -9.68 12.29
C ASP A 166 -22.34 -9.50 11.18
N VAL A 167 -21.84 -9.46 9.95
CA VAL A 167 -22.63 -9.22 8.73
C VAL A 167 -22.55 -10.41 7.79
N THR A 168 -23.55 -10.55 6.93
CA THR A 168 -23.58 -11.55 5.84
C THR A 168 -23.24 -10.95 4.48
N ASP A 169 -23.50 -9.66 4.30
CA ASP A 169 -23.26 -8.93 3.06
C ASP A 169 -22.00 -8.06 3.17
N PRO A 170 -21.33 -7.76 2.04
CA PRO A 170 -20.21 -6.81 2.03
C PRO A 170 -20.62 -5.43 2.58
N VAL A 171 -19.75 -4.82 3.38
CA VAL A 171 -19.99 -3.50 3.99
C VAL A 171 -19.43 -2.40 3.07
N PRO A 172 -20.23 -1.41 2.63
CA PRO A 172 -19.72 -0.29 1.86
C PRO A 172 -18.68 0.52 2.64
N ILE A 173 -17.59 0.92 1.99
CA ILE A 173 -16.59 1.80 2.60
C ILE A 173 -17.09 3.25 2.43
N ALA A 174 -17.49 3.85 3.55
CA ALA A 174 -17.96 5.23 3.58
C ALA A 174 -16.84 6.19 3.13
N ASN A 175 -17.22 7.16 2.31
CA ASN A 175 -16.44 8.36 2.00
C ASN A 175 -17.39 9.50 1.64
N ASP A 176 -16.94 10.74 1.69
CA ASP A 176 -17.76 11.90 1.29
C ASP A 176 -17.69 12.21 -0.21
N GLY A 177 -16.76 11.60 -0.93
CA GLY A 177 -16.54 11.78 -2.37
C GLY A 177 -15.65 12.97 -2.72
N HIS A 178 -15.14 13.69 -1.72
CA HIS A 178 -14.28 14.86 -1.85
C HIS A 178 -12.83 14.52 -1.46
N ALA A 179 -11.90 15.44 -1.73
CA ALA A 179 -10.60 15.44 -1.10
C ALA A 179 -10.46 16.69 -0.23
N THR A 180 -9.86 16.53 0.94
CA THR A 180 -9.44 17.66 1.78
C THR A 180 -8.16 18.28 1.24
N VAL A 181 -8.18 19.61 1.10
CA VAL A 181 -7.07 20.43 0.62
C VAL A 181 -6.40 21.14 1.79
N LEU A 182 -5.10 20.92 1.94
CA LEU A 182 -4.24 21.49 2.97
C LEU A 182 -3.26 22.49 2.34
N ASN A 183 -3.36 23.78 2.69
CA ASN A 183 -2.41 24.79 2.22
C ASN A 183 -1.25 24.93 3.21
N LEU A 184 -0.01 24.76 2.73
CA LEU A 184 1.20 24.85 3.54
C LEU A 184 1.93 26.17 3.30
N SER A 185 2.10 26.94 4.38
CA SER A 185 2.86 28.20 4.35
C SER A 185 4.32 28.02 4.77
N ALA A 186 4.66 26.88 5.38
CA ALA A 186 6.00 26.54 5.85
C ALA A 186 6.41 25.12 5.41
N SER A 187 7.69 24.82 5.51
CA SER A 187 8.27 23.50 5.29
C SER A 187 9.20 23.12 6.44
N VAL A 188 9.55 21.85 6.53
CA VAL A 188 10.54 21.34 7.48
C VAL A 188 11.57 20.50 6.75
N ASP A 189 12.84 20.68 7.12
CA ASP A 189 13.94 19.90 6.57
C ASP A 189 13.93 18.50 7.17
N GLY A 190 14.14 17.49 6.31
CA GLY A 190 14.22 16.11 6.75
C GLY A 190 15.55 15.78 7.42
N GLN A 191 15.50 14.87 8.39
CA GLN A 191 16.70 14.32 9.02
C GLN A 191 17.21 13.09 8.25
N PRO A 192 18.54 12.96 8.04
CA PRO A 192 19.11 11.77 7.42
C PRO A 192 18.71 10.51 8.18
N LEU A 193 18.37 9.45 7.44
CA LEU A 193 17.91 8.19 7.99
C LEU A 193 18.36 7.02 7.12
N VAL A 194 18.62 5.88 7.76
CA VAL A 194 18.61 4.58 7.10
C VAL A 194 17.67 3.68 7.89
N ALA A 195 16.60 3.24 7.26
CA ALA A 195 15.68 2.25 7.81
C ALA A 195 15.84 0.93 7.06
N HIS A 196 15.75 -0.18 7.78
CA HIS A 196 15.85 -1.52 7.24
C HIS A 196 14.81 -2.41 7.90
N ARG A 197 14.07 -3.18 7.09
CA ARG A 197 13.07 -4.13 7.55
C ARG A 197 13.27 -5.44 6.82
N ARG A 198 13.20 -6.54 7.55
CA ARG A 198 13.22 -7.89 6.99
C ARG A 198 12.22 -8.75 7.73
N PHE A 199 11.37 -9.46 7.00
CA PHE A 199 10.41 -10.41 7.56
C PHE A 199 10.17 -11.59 6.62
N VAL A 200 9.51 -12.62 7.13
CA VAL A 200 9.20 -13.84 6.39
C VAL A 200 7.69 -14.07 6.44
N GLU A 201 7.05 -14.03 5.28
CA GLU A 201 5.65 -14.39 5.13
C GLU A 201 5.53 -15.89 4.89
N SER A 202 4.66 -16.56 5.65
CA SER A 202 4.49 -18.02 5.56
C SER A 202 3.19 -18.34 4.86
N PHE A 203 3.27 -18.78 3.61
CA PHE A 203 2.12 -19.23 2.86
C PHE A 203 1.70 -20.62 3.35
N ASP A 204 0.40 -20.78 3.59
CA ASP A 204 -0.27 -22.05 3.89
C ASP A 204 -1.76 -21.93 3.53
N GLN A 205 -2.06 -21.83 2.24
CA GLN A 205 -3.40 -21.50 1.77
C GLN A 205 -3.76 -22.08 0.41
N VAL A 206 -5.06 -22.21 0.16
CA VAL A 206 -5.62 -22.57 -1.16
C VAL A 206 -5.99 -21.29 -1.89
N ILE A 207 -5.43 -21.08 -3.09
CA ILE A 207 -5.67 -19.91 -3.92
C ILE A 207 -6.19 -20.32 -5.30
N PRO A 208 -7.01 -19.46 -5.96
CA PRO A 208 -7.22 -19.58 -7.40
C PRO A 208 -5.88 -19.53 -8.12
N GLN A 209 -5.72 -20.35 -9.15
CA GLN A 209 -4.50 -20.37 -9.91
C GLN A 209 -4.31 -19.01 -10.62
N PRO A 210 -3.22 -18.27 -10.32
CA PRO A 210 -3.12 -16.86 -10.72
C PRO A 210 -2.83 -16.66 -12.23
N PHE A 211 -2.24 -17.65 -12.88
CA PHE A 211 -1.97 -17.65 -14.33
C PHE A 211 -1.84 -19.07 -14.84
N CYS A 212 -2.05 -19.27 -16.15
CA CYS A 212 -1.98 -20.58 -16.81
C CYS A 212 -2.94 -21.65 -16.26
N GLY A 213 -4.00 -21.23 -15.55
CA GLY A 213 -5.06 -22.13 -15.12
C GLY A 213 -5.94 -22.56 -16.30
N PRO A 214 -6.39 -23.83 -16.35
CA PRO A 214 -7.28 -24.33 -17.40
C PRO A 214 -8.70 -23.71 -17.36
N GLY A 215 -9.05 -22.98 -16.30
CA GLY A 215 -10.36 -22.39 -16.09
C GLY A 215 -10.49 -21.78 -14.69
N PRO A 216 -11.67 -21.24 -14.35
CA PRO A 216 -11.92 -20.56 -13.06
C PRO A 216 -11.88 -21.51 -11.85
N ASP A 217 -12.05 -22.81 -12.07
CA ASP A 217 -12.05 -23.83 -11.00
C ASP A 217 -10.66 -24.43 -10.75
N ALA A 218 -9.61 -23.84 -11.33
CA ALA A 218 -8.23 -24.26 -11.09
C ALA A 218 -7.70 -23.63 -9.79
N PHE A 219 -7.44 -24.47 -8.78
CA PHE A 219 -6.94 -24.04 -7.49
C PHE A 219 -5.63 -24.73 -7.12
N LEU A 220 -4.80 -23.99 -6.40
CA LEU A 220 -3.50 -24.42 -5.92
C LEU A 220 -3.46 -24.28 -4.41
N TYR A 221 -3.05 -25.33 -3.71
CA TYR A 221 -2.57 -25.22 -2.35
C TYR A 221 -1.09 -24.81 -2.39
N VAL A 222 -0.78 -23.65 -1.82
CA VAL A 222 0.54 -23.03 -1.83
C VAL A 222 1.08 -22.99 -0.41
N LYS A 223 2.28 -23.52 -0.22
CA LYS A 223 2.92 -23.62 1.08
C LYS A 223 4.40 -23.23 1.02
N GLY A 224 4.85 -22.42 1.98
CA GLY A 224 6.27 -22.12 2.14
C GLY A 224 6.56 -20.65 2.40
N PRO A 225 7.83 -20.32 2.71
CA PRO A 225 8.19 -18.96 3.08
C PRO A 225 8.52 -18.09 1.86
N VAL A 226 8.14 -16.83 1.94
CA VAL A 226 8.68 -15.73 1.14
C VAL A 226 9.43 -14.80 2.10
N THR A 227 10.70 -14.53 1.84
CA THR A 227 11.48 -13.55 2.60
C THR A 227 11.40 -12.20 1.92
N LEU A 228 11.04 -11.17 2.68
CA LEU A 228 10.93 -9.79 2.24
C LEU A 228 12.03 -8.97 2.93
N ASP A 229 12.77 -8.17 2.17
CA ASP A 229 13.90 -7.37 2.64
C ASP A 229 13.85 -5.98 2.00
N GLN A 230 13.86 -4.94 2.83
CA GLN A 230 13.71 -3.57 2.37
C GLN A 230 14.65 -2.62 3.08
N ARG A 231 15.13 -1.64 2.31
CA ARG A 231 15.98 -0.58 2.76
C ARG A 231 15.51 0.78 2.25
N VAL A 232 15.33 1.71 3.17
CA VAL A 232 15.07 3.13 2.89
C VAL A 232 16.27 3.95 3.34
N VAL A 233 16.67 4.93 2.54
CA VAL A 233 17.75 5.87 2.82
C VAL A 233 17.25 7.29 2.53
N PHE A 234 17.23 8.13 3.55
CA PHE A 234 17.12 9.58 3.41
C PHE A 234 18.50 10.20 3.61
N THR A 235 19.05 10.82 2.57
CA THR A 235 20.43 11.33 2.61
C THR A 235 20.51 12.71 3.28
N PRO A 236 21.70 13.15 3.72
CA PRO A 236 21.91 14.53 4.18
C PRO A 236 21.64 15.62 3.14
N SER A 237 21.59 15.26 1.86
CA SER A 237 21.22 16.16 0.77
C SER A 237 19.71 16.16 0.48
N GLY A 238 18.89 15.51 1.31
CA GLY A 238 17.43 15.44 1.11
C GLY A 238 16.99 14.50 -0.01
N ASN A 239 17.81 13.50 -0.38
CA ASN A 239 17.39 12.48 -1.36
C ASN A 239 16.73 11.31 -0.64
N TYR A 240 15.63 10.83 -1.19
CA TYR A 240 14.97 9.61 -0.74
C TYR A 240 15.28 8.47 -1.71
N LEU A 241 15.76 7.34 -1.18
CA LEU A 241 16.08 6.13 -1.93
C LEU A 241 15.43 4.94 -1.22
N THR A 242 14.72 4.10 -1.96
CA THR A 242 14.18 2.84 -1.44
C THR A 242 14.55 1.68 -2.36
N GLY A 243 14.81 0.54 -1.76
CA GLY A 243 15.02 -0.74 -2.44
C GLY A 243 14.32 -1.85 -1.68
N PHE A 244 13.60 -2.69 -2.40
CA PHE A 244 12.86 -3.83 -1.88
C PHE A 244 13.21 -5.09 -2.67
N HIS A 245 13.30 -6.21 -1.96
CA HIS A 245 13.55 -7.53 -2.54
C HIS A 245 12.69 -8.59 -1.85
N ALA A 246 11.96 -9.39 -2.64
CA ALA A 246 11.27 -10.58 -2.15
C ALA A 246 11.77 -11.84 -2.84
N VAL A 247 12.04 -12.89 -2.06
CA VAL A 247 12.42 -14.20 -2.60
C VAL A 247 11.71 -15.30 -1.84
N GLY A 248 11.06 -16.20 -2.58
CA GLY A 248 10.36 -17.34 -2.02
C GLY A 248 10.52 -18.60 -2.84
N HIS A 249 10.58 -19.73 -2.13
CA HIS A 249 10.46 -21.06 -2.70
C HIS A 249 9.22 -21.71 -2.06
N LEU A 250 8.25 -22.05 -2.89
CA LEU A 250 6.94 -22.51 -2.47
C LEU A 250 6.67 -23.92 -3.00
N ASP A 251 6.14 -24.78 -2.14
CA ASP A 251 5.47 -26.01 -2.53
C ASP A 251 4.09 -25.66 -3.09
N VAL A 252 3.77 -26.19 -4.25
CA VAL A 252 2.51 -25.95 -4.95
C VAL A 252 1.86 -27.29 -5.27
N THR A 253 0.62 -27.48 -4.83
CA THR A 253 -0.15 -28.70 -5.05
C THR A 253 -1.46 -28.34 -5.73
N PRO A 254 -1.77 -28.87 -6.93
CA PRO A 254 -3.10 -28.74 -7.51
C PRO A 254 -4.14 -29.41 -6.61
N VAL A 255 -5.24 -28.72 -6.31
CA VAL A 255 -6.30 -29.22 -5.43
C VAL A 255 -7.68 -29.05 -6.04
N ASP A 256 -8.59 -29.91 -5.62
CA ASP A 256 -10.02 -29.72 -5.82
C ASP A 256 -10.53 -28.64 -4.83
N PRO A 257 -11.11 -27.52 -5.29
CA PRO A 257 -11.54 -26.44 -4.41
C PRO A 257 -12.71 -26.81 -3.49
N VAL A 258 -13.48 -27.86 -3.82
CA VAL A 258 -14.63 -28.32 -3.03
C VAL A 258 -14.18 -29.21 -1.88
N THR A 259 -13.22 -30.10 -2.12
CA THR A 259 -12.79 -31.10 -1.14
C THR A 259 -11.46 -30.75 -0.45
N GLY A 260 -10.71 -29.81 -1.01
CA GLY A 260 -9.34 -29.47 -0.60
C GLY A 260 -8.33 -30.58 -0.86
N GLN A 261 -8.72 -31.67 -1.52
CA GLN A 261 -7.84 -32.82 -1.73
C GLN A 261 -6.90 -32.57 -2.92
N PRO A 262 -5.64 -33.05 -2.85
CA PRO A 262 -4.72 -33.02 -3.97
C PRO A 262 -5.27 -33.77 -5.19
N ILE A 263 -5.24 -33.12 -6.36
CA ILE A 263 -5.60 -33.72 -7.67
C ILE A 263 -4.38 -33.87 -8.59
N GLY A 264 -3.20 -33.48 -8.12
CA GLY A 264 -1.94 -33.60 -8.85
C GLY A 264 -0.75 -33.72 -7.89
N ALA A 265 0.42 -34.00 -8.45
CA ALA A 265 1.65 -34.04 -7.67
C ALA A 265 2.05 -32.63 -7.19
N THR A 266 2.63 -32.54 -6.00
CA THR A 266 3.27 -31.32 -5.51
C THR A 266 4.52 -31.01 -6.34
N TYR A 267 4.70 -29.75 -6.70
CA TYR A 267 5.85 -29.21 -7.42
C TYR A 267 6.31 -27.89 -6.77
N GLN A 268 7.36 -27.27 -7.30
CA GLN A 268 7.95 -26.06 -6.73
C GLN A 268 7.48 -24.81 -7.47
N ALA A 269 7.47 -23.67 -6.80
CA ALA A 269 7.41 -22.35 -7.42
C ALA A 269 8.45 -21.43 -6.81
N VAL A 270 8.94 -20.50 -7.63
CA VAL A 270 9.86 -19.44 -7.25
C VAL A 270 9.15 -18.11 -7.40
N VAL A 271 9.24 -17.29 -6.37
CA VAL A 271 8.83 -15.88 -6.37
C VAL A 271 10.08 -15.04 -6.23
N LEU A 272 10.23 -14.04 -7.10
CA LEU A 272 11.29 -13.05 -7.06
C LEU A 272 10.67 -11.68 -7.36
N GLU A 273 10.89 -10.71 -6.48
CA GLU A 273 10.48 -9.32 -6.70
C GLU A 273 11.63 -8.37 -6.39
N ASP A 274 11.80 -7.34 -7.21
CA ASP A 274 12.88 -6.34 -7.10
C ASP A 274 12.33 -4.95 -7.42
N HIS A 275 12.18 -4.11 -6.39
CA HIS A 275 11.64 -2.77 -6.55
C HIS A 275 12.61 -1.69 -6.11
N LYS A 276 12.48 -0.51 -6.71
CA LYS A 276 13.34 0.63 -6.42
C LYS A 276 12.57 1.93 -6.56
N GLY A 277 12.80 2.83 -5.62
CA GLY A 277 12.29 4.19 -5.64
C GLY A 277 13.43 5.20 -5.45
N ILE A 278 13.37 6.31 -6.19
CA ILE A 278 14.26 7.45 -6.03
C ILE A 278 13.41 8.72 -6.07
N LEU A 279 13.63 9.62 -5.12
CA LEU A 279 13.15 11.00 -5.19
C LEU A 279 14.28 11.96 -4.80
N THR A 280 14.64 12.83 -5.75
CA THR A 280 15.61 13.93 -5.59
C THR A 280 15.04 15.18 -6.23
N ASP A 281 15.74 16.31 -6.11
CA ASP A 281 15.35 17.56 -6.79
C ASP A 281 15.33 17.42 -8.33
N ALA A 282 16.05 16.45 -8.90
CA ALA A 282 16.22 16.28 -10.33
C ALA A 282 15.54 15.03 -10.90
N VAL A 283 15.22 14.05 -10.06
CA VAL A 283 14.78 12.72 -10.49
C VAL A 283 13.71 12.17 -9.56
N SER A 284 12.57 11.79 -10.15
CA SER A 284 11.62 10.84 -9.55
C SER A 284 11.65 9.55 -10.36
N LEU A 285 11.78 8.41 -9.69
CA LEU A 285 11.79 7.07 -10.27
C LEU A 285 11.05 6.11 -9.36
N ALA A 286 10.17 5.30 -9.94
CA ALA A 286 9.60 4.11 -9.32
C ALA A 286 9.72 2.94 -10.32
N THR A 287 10.35 1.83 -9.90
CA THR A 287 10.52 0.64 -10.75
C THR A 287 10.11 -0.62 -10.01
N PHE A 288 9.50 -1.53 -10.76
CA PHE A 288 8.99 -2.81 -10.28
C PHE A 288 9.41 -3.91 -11.22
N PHE A 289 9.78 -5.04 -10.64
CA PHE A 289 10.01 -6.28 -11.34
C PHE A 289 9.48 -7.42 -10.48
N THR A 290 8.64 -8.25 -11.07
CA THR A 290 8.09 -9.45 -10.45
C THR A 290 8.29 -10.61 -11.40
N LEU A 291 8.78 -11.73 -10.86
CA LEU A 291 8.96 -12.97 -11.56
C LEU A 291 8.37 -14.10 -10.71
N ARG A 292 7.41 -14.83 -11.28
CA ARG A 292 6.80 -16.00 -10.67
C ARG A 292 6.94 -17.17 -11.63
N ILE A 293 7.58 -18.25 -11.21
CA ILE A 293 7.86 -19.42 -12.06
C ILE A 293 7.52 -20.69 -11.31
N THR A 294 6.79 -21.58 -11.95
CA THR A 294 6.62 -22.97 -11.48
C THR A 294 7.74 -23.88 -12.01
N LEU A 295 8.19 -24.85 -11.22
CA LEU A 295 9.28 -25.77 -11.52
C LEU A 295 8.89 -27.21 -11.14
N PRO A 296 9.27 -28.24 -11.92
CA PRO A 296 9.97 -28.14 -13.21
C PRO A 296 9.05 -27.67 -14.35
N PRO A 297 9.59 -27.33 -15.54
CA PRO A 297 8.79 -26.98 -16.72
C PRO A 297 7.77 -28.03 -17.17
N SER A 298 7.96 -29.28 -16.74
CA SER A 298 7.03 -30.40 -16.99
C SER A 298 5.89 -30.50 -15.97
N ALA A 299 5.84 -29.61 -14.97
CA ALA A 299 4.79 -29.63 -13.96
C ALA A 299 3.41 -29.36 -14.59
N LEU A 300 2.37 -29.95 -13.98
CA LEU A 300 1.00 -29.64 -14.35
C LEU A 300 0.76 -28.14 -14.15
N PHE A 301 0.17 -27.51 -15.17
CA PHE A 301 -0.06 -26.07 -15.22
C PHE A 301 1.20 -25.21 -15.12
N HIS A 302 2.33 -25.71 -15.61
CA HIS A 302 3.56 -24.94 -15.68
C HIS A 302 3.33 -23.57 -16.33
N GLY A 303 3.81 -22.53 -15.65
CA GLY A 303 3.90 -21.20 -16.21
C GLY A 303 4.99 -20.33 -15.61
N ARG A 304 5.25 -19.25 -16.34
CA ARG A 304 6.08 -18.11 -15.94
C ARG A 304 5.30 -16.83 -16.14
N LEU A 305 5.18 -16.03 -15.08
CA LEU A 305 4.76 -14.65 -15.13
C LEU A 305 5.98 -13.75 -14.92
N GLU A 306 6.20 -12.83 -15.83
CA GLU A 306 7.13 -11.72 -15.68
C GLU A 306 6.35 -10.41 -15.82
N PHE A 307 6.45 -9.56 -14.82
CA PHE A 307 5.92 -8.21 -14.83
C PHE A 307 7.05 -7.24 -14.55
N ALA A 308 7.15 -6.18 -15.34
CA ALA A 308 8.12 -5.13 -15.11
C ALA A 308 7.54 -3.78 -15.52
N PHE A 309 7.62 -2.81 -14.63
CA PHE A 309 7.08 -1.48 -14.86
C PHE A 309 8.03 -0.43 -14.30
N ALA A 310 8.19 0.70 -14.98
CA ALA A 310 9.03 1.79 -14.52
C ALA A 310 8.47 3.13 -14.95
N VAL A 311 8.38 4.07 -14.01
CA VAL A 311 8.05 5.48 -14.23
C VAL A 311 9.25 6.31 -13.78
N GLY A 312 9.84 7.06 -14.71
CA GLY A 312 10.98 7.92 -14.47
C GLY A 312 10.72 9.36 -14.91
N PRO A 313 11.77 10.20 -14.99
CA PRO A 313 11.64 11.54 -15.54
C PRO A 313 11.13 11.48 -16.98
N GLY A 314 9.93 12.04 -17.23
CA GLY A 314 9.27 12.01 -18.54
C GLY A 314 8.21 10.93 -18.73
N GLY A 315 7.85 10.16 -17.68
CA GLY A 315 6.73 9.23 -17.68
C GLY A 315 7.15 7.75 -17.68
N VAL A 316 6.35 6.88 -18.31
CA VAL A 316 6.62 5.44 -18.36
C VAL A 316 7.86 5.17 -19.20
N THR A 317 8.84 4.51 -18.59
CA THR A 317 10.13 4.12 -19.22
C THR A 317 10.24 2.62 -19.46
N ARG A 318 9.38 1.82 -18.81
CA ARG A 318 9.23 0.38 -19.05
C ARG A 318 7.82 -0.06 -18.70
N GLU A 319 7.24 -0.90 -19.55
CA GLU A 319 5.99 -1.61 -19.30
C GLU A 319 6.08 -2.97 -20.00
N THR A 320 6.07 -4.04 -19.22
CA THR A 320 6.17 -5.40 -19.75
C THR A 320 5.37 -6.33 -18.86
N THR A 321 4.43 -7.05 -19.47
CA THR A 321 3.77 -8.19 -18.85
C THR A 321 3.89 -9.38 -19.79
N SER A 322 4.43 -10.49 -19.31
CA SER A 322 4.57 -11.72 -20.09
C SER A 322 4.11 -12.90 -19.26
N VAL A 323 3.13 -13.62 -19.79
CA VAL A 323 2.72 -14.93 -19.28
C VAL A 323 3.10 -15.98 -20.31
N ARG A 324 3.83 -17.01 -19.89
CA ARG A 324 4.13 -18.20 -20.70
C ARG A 324 3.57 -19.42 -20.02
N CYS A 325 2.75 -20.19 -20.73
CA CYS A 325 2.12 -21.41 -20.24
C CYS A 325 2.66 -22.61 -21.02
N GLY A 326 3.09 -23.66 -20.32
CA GLY A 326 3.75 -24.81 -20.93
C GLY A 326 5.21 -24.56 -21.30
N SER A 327 5.85 -25.63 -21.80
CA SER A 327 7.24 -25.65 -22.27
C SER A 327 7.39 -25.17 -23.71
#